data_AF-K1Y9L2-F1
#
_entry.id   AF-K1Y9L2-F1
#
_cell.length_a   1.000
_cell.length_b   1.000
_cell.length_c   1.000
_cell.angle_alpha   90.00
_cell.angle_beta   90.00
_cell.angle_gamma   90.00
#
_symmetry.space_group_name_H-M   'P 1'
#
loop_
_entity.id
_entity.type
_entity.pdbx_description
1 polymer ?
#
loop_
_entity_poly.entity_id
_entity_poly.type
_entity_poly.pdbx_seq_one_letter_code
_entity_poly.pdbx_strand_id
1 'polypeptide(L)'
;MDKFGKREKIILGMMAIVILYAAFDFLTSGKKDQGVDMGQKTAELNTFVTDITTNMAKDTSKDPGALVFSRAEKEWTQDPFLGNKAYKLWTEAKAPPRDTAPKIELAYTGYLEVGRKRMAIINGVEYREGESLELQGFVLKTISPTRVAIENRATKKLLTFPLQE
;
A
#
# COMPACT_ATOMS: atom_id res chain seq x y z
N MET A 1 -45.12 -39.79 15.64
CA MET A 1 -44.06 -40.27 14.73
C MET A 1 -44.02 -39.31 13.55
N ASP A 2 -43.27 -38.22 13.72
CA ASP A 2 -43.20 -37.16 12.72
C ASP A 2 -42.49 -37.66 11.46
N LYS A 3 -43.12 -37.42 10.31
CA LYS A 3 -42.64 -37.87 9.00
C LYS A 3 -41.45 -37.00 8.61
N PHE A 4 -40.24 -37.52 8.80
CA PHE A 4 -38.99 -36.89 8.34
C PHE A 4 -39.11 -36.36 6.91
N GLY A 5 -38.76 -35.09 6.72
CA GLY A 5 -38.87 -34.40 5.44
C GLY A 5 -37.99 -35.04 4.36
N LYS A 6 -38.35 -34.86 3.08
CA LYS A 6 -37.60 -35.46 1.95
C LYS A 6 -36.10 -35.13 1.98
N ARG A 7 -35.73 -33.93 2.45
CA ARG A 7 -34.34 -33.46 2.56
C ARG A 7 -33.57 -34.15 3.70
N GLU A 8 -34.24 -34.39 4.83
CA GLU A 8 -33.64 -35.03 5.99
C GLU A 8 -33.28 -36.49 5.70
N LYS A 9 -34.15 -37.20 4.97
CA LYS A 9 -33.87 -38.58 4.53
C LYS A 9 -32.66 -38.69 3.61
N ILE A 10 -32.45 -37.70 2.72
CA ILE A 10 -31.28 -37.68 1.83
C ILE A 10 -30.00 -37.46 2.64
N ILE A 11 -30.02 -36.53 3.60
CA ILE A 11 -28.87 -36.25 4.46
C ILE A 11 -28.54 -37.46 5.34
N LEU A 12 -29.56 -38.09 5.94
CA LEU A 12 -29.37 -39.29 6.77
C LEU A 12 -28.81 -40.46 5.94
N GLY A 13 -29.28 -40.62 4.71
CA GLY A 13 -28.77 -41.63 3.78
C GLY A 13 -27.30 -41.40 3.42
N MET A 14 -26.91 -40.16 3.10
CA MET A 14 -25.53 -39.81 2.78
C MET A 14 -24.61 -40.02 3.99
N MET A 15 -25.05 -39.62 5.19
CA MET A 15 -24.31 -39.83 6.43
C MET A 15 -24.06 -41.31 6.70
N ALA A 16 -25.06 -42.16 6.50
CA ALA A 16 -24.93 -43.61 6.68
C ALA A 16 -23.89 -44.22 5.71
N ILE A 17 -23.85 -43.76 4.45
CA ILE A 17 -22.87 -44.24 3.45
C ILE A 17 -21.44 -43.87 3.86
N VAL A 18 -21.20 -42.64 4.31
CA VAL A 18 -19.87 -42.19 4.76
C VAL A 18 -19.39 -43.00 5.96
N ILE A 19 -20.28 -43.25 6.93
CA ILE A 19 -19.94 -44.04 8.12
C ILE A 19 -19.61 -45.49 7.75
N LEU A 20 -20.39 -46.10 6.85
CA LEU A 20 -20.13 -47.46 6.37
C LEU A 20 -18.79 -47.55 5.61
N TYR A 21 -18.47 -46.55 4.79
CA TYR A 21 -17.19 -46.49 4.10
C TYR A 21 -16.02 -46.36 5.08
N ALA A 22 -16.13 -45.46 6.07
CA ALA A 22 -15.10 -45.28 7.09
C ALA A 22 -14.91 -46.55 7.94
N ALA A 23 -16.00 -47.25 8.29
CA ALA A 23 -15.92 -48.52 9.01
C ALA A 23 -15.29 -49.63 8.17
N PHE A 24 -15.61 -49.69 6.86
CA PHE A 24 -14.99 -50.62 5.93
C PHE A 24 -13.50 -50.34 5.76
N ASP A 25 -13.12 -49.07 5.54
CA ASP A 25 -11.72 -48.64 5.45
C ASP A 25 -10.96 -48.94 6.74
N PHE A 26 -11.54 -48.65 7.91
CA PHE A 26 -10.92 -48.94 9.20
C PHE A 26 -10.71 -50.44 9.45
N LEU A 27 -11.64 -51.31 9.01
CA LEU A 27 -11.57 -52.75 9.23
C LEU A 27 -10.67 -53.46 8.20
N THR A 28 -10.55 -52.91 6.98
CA THR A 28 -9.71 -53.45 5.91
C THR A 28 -8.30 -52.86 5.90
N SER A 29 -8.11 -51.66 6.42
CA SER A 29 -6.80 -51.05 6.69
C SER A 29 -6.16 -51.67 7.92
N GLY A 30 -5.91 -52.98 7.87
CA GLY A 30 -4.97 -53.63 8.78
C GLY A 30 -3.63 -52.93 8.63
N LYS A 31 -3.11 -52.38 9.73
CA LYS A 31 -1.82 -51.68 9.87
C LYS A 31 -0.85 -51.99 8.72
N LYS A 32 -0.91 -51.22 7.64
CA LYS A 32 0.27 -50.98 6.83
C LYS A 32 0.99 -49.89 7.58
N ASP A 33 1.90 -50.30 8.47
CA ASP A 33 3.04 -49.46 8.77
C ASP A 33 3.67 -49.14 7.43
N GLN A 34 3.37 -47.95 6.90
CA GLN A 34 4.24 -47.29 5.95
C GLN A 34 5.48 -46.87 6.74
N GLY A 35 6.23 -47.88 7.20
CA GLY A 35 7.61 -47.73 7.57
C GLY A 35 8.32 -47.31 6.31
N VAL A 36 8.45 -46.01 6.14
CA VAL A 36 9.28 -45.42 5.11
C VAL A 36 10.63 -46.14 5.17
N ASP A 37 10.99 -46.84 4.09
CA ASP A 37 12.29 -47.46 3.96
C ASP A 37 13.35 -46.34 3.94
N MET A 38 14.03 -46.16 5.07
CA MET A 38 15.09 -45.17 5.19
C MET A 38 16.24 -45.45 4.22
N GLY A 39 16.46 -46.70 3.82
CA GLY A 39 17.42 -47.05 2.78
C GLY A 39 17.04 -46.45 1.43
N GLN A 40 15.75 -46.56 1.06
CA GLN A 40 15.22 -45.98 -0.16
C GLN A 40 15.26 -44.44 -0.15
N LYS A 41 14.86 -43.80 0.96
CA LYS A 41 14.98 -42.33 1.10
C LYS A 41 16.42 -41.82 1.02
N THR A 42 17.37 -42.57 1.57
CA THR A 42 18.79 -42.18 1.52
C THR A 42 19.34 -42.33 0.10
N ALA A 43 18.93 -43.37 -0.62
CA ALA A 43 19.25 -43.54 -2.04
C ALA A 43 18.66 -42.41 -2.90
N GLU A 44 17.39 -42.06 -2.69
CA GLU A 44 16.71 -40.96 -3.39
C GLU A 44 17.36 -39.60 -3.08
N LEU A 45 17.76 -39.35 -1.83
CA LEU A 45 18.48 -38.13 -1.44
C LEU A 45 19.86 -38.07 -2.10
N ASN A 46 20.59 -39.17 -2.16
CA ASN A 46 21.90 -39.23 -2.83
C ASN A 46 21.76 -38.99 -4.34
N THR A 47 20.72 -39.53 -4.99
CA THR A 47 20.45 -39.24 -6.40
C THR A 47 20.07 -37.78 -6.61
N PHE A 48 19.28 -37.19 -5.72
CA PHE A 48 18.89 -35.79 -5.77
C PHE A 48 20.08 -34.85 -5.61
N VAL A 49 20.98 -35.12 -4.64
CA VAL A 49 22.22 -34.35 -4.45
C VAL A 49 23.14 -34.47 -5.67
N THR A 50 23.23 -35.66 -6.27
CA THR A 50 24.02 -35.90 -7.50
C THR A 50 23.44 -35.16 -8.70
N ASP A 51 22.12 -35.14 -8.85
CA ASP A 51 21.44 -34.40 -9.92
C ASP A 51 21.62 -32.89 -9.76
N ILE A 52 21.50 -32.35 -8.54
CA ILE A 52 21.74 -30.92 -8.29
C ILE A 52 23.18 -30.54 -8.63
N THR A 53 24.16 -31.30 -8.14
CA THR A 53 25.57 -31.00 -8.39
C THR A 53 25.93 -31.10 -9.87
N THR A 54 25.40 -32.10 -10.58
CA THR A 54 25.61 -32.28 -12.02
C THR A 54 24.97 -31.16 -12.85
N ASN A 55 23.75 -30.74 -12.50
CA ASN A 55 23.06 -29.68 -13.22
C ASN A 55 23.64 -28.29 -12.88
N MET A 56 24.04 -28.06 -11.64
CA MET A 56 24.71 -26.82 -11.23
C MET A 56 26.08 -26.68 -11.89
N ALA A 57 26.85 -27.78 -12.04
CA ALA A 57 28.11 -27.76 -12.77
C ALA A 57 27.93 -27.43 -14.26
N LYS A 58 26.81 -27.85 -14.88
CA LYS A 58 26.47 -27.48 -16.27
C LYS A 58 26.12 -26.00 -16.42
N ASP A 59 25.42 -25.42 -15.44
CA ASP A 59 25.05 -23.98 -15.44
C ASP A 59 26.17 -23.04 -14.95
N THR A 60 27.18 -23.56 -14.25
CA THR A 60 28.37 -22.78 -13.80
C THR A 60 29.25 -22.32 -14.97
N SER A 61 28.95 -22.74 -16.20
CA SER A 61 29.51 -22.20 -17.45
C SER A 61 29.30 -20.68 -17.63
N LYS A 62 28.42 -20.07 -16.82
CA LYS A 62 28.36 -18.61 -16.68
C LYS A 62 29.23 -18.20 -15.51
N ASP A 63 30.45 -17.77 -15.83
CA ASP A 63 31.41 -17.19 -14.89
C ASP A 63 30.69 -16.33 -13.83
N PRO A 64 30.67 -16.76 -12.56
CA PRO A 64 30.05 -16.00 -11.48
C PRO A 64 30.62 -14.58 -11.40
N GLY A 65 31.89 -14.39 -11.80
CA GLY A 65 32.53 -13.10 -11.94
C GLY A 65 31.76 -12.20 -12.89
N ALA A 66 31.45 -12.66 -14.11
CA ALA A 66 30.71 -11.88 -15.09
C ALA A 66 29.33 -11.43 -14.59
N LEU A 67 28.64 -12.26 -13.78
CA LEU A 67 27.36 -11.89 -13.16
C LEU A 67 27.53 -10.90 -12.01
N VAL A 68 28.62 -10.99 -11.24
CA VAL A 68 28.95 -10.03 -10.18
C VAL A 68 29.33 -8.68 -10.78
N PHE A 69 30.19 -8.66 -11.81
CA PHE A 69 30.58 -7.44 -12.51
C PHE A 69 29.38 -6.76 -13.19
N SER A 70 28.56 -7.52 -13.92
CA SER A 70 27.36 -6.98 -14.58
C SER A 70 26.34 -6.40 -13.60
N ARG A 71 26.27 -6.90 -12.36
CA ARG A 71 25.40 -6.34 -11.32
C ARG A 71 26.04 -5.14 -10.62
N ALA A 72 27.36 -5.15 -10.41
CA ALA A 72 28.09 -4.05 -9.78
C ALA A 72 28.13 -2.79 -10.67
N GLU A 73 28.16 -2.96 -11.99
CA GLU A 73 28.15 -1.86 -12.95
C GLU A 73 26.76 -1.24 -13.19
N LYS A 74 25.68 -1.89 -12.73
CA LYS A 74 24.34 -1.32 -12.86
C LYS A 74 24.16 -0.15 -11.89
N GLU A 75 23.48 0.89 -12.38
CA GLU A 75 23.09 2.01 -11.54
C GLU A 75 22.24 1.55 -10.35
N TRP A 76 22.59 2.06 -9.17
CA TRP A 76 21.92 1.71 -7.94
C TRP A 76 20.58 2.44 -7.89
N THR A 77 19.49 1.70 -7.97
CA THR A 77 18.13 2.28 -7.90
C THR A 77 17.84 2.91 -6.54
N GLN A 78 18.44 2.36 -5.48
CA GLN A 78 18.35 2.86 -4.11
C GLN A 78 19.72 2.84 -3.46
N ASP A 79 20.05 3.90 -2.73
CA ASP A 79 21.29 3.99 -1.95
C ASP A 79 21.29 2.89 -0.87
N PRO A 80 22.30 2.02 -0.82
CA PRO A 80 22.33 0.87 0.10
C PRO A 80 22.69 1.26 1.53
N PHE A 81 23.24 2.46 1.72
CA PHE A 81 23.64 2.99 3.02
C PHE A 81 22.51 3.81 3.64
N LEU A 82 21.48 4.16 2.87
CA LEU A 82 20.27 4.83 3.34
C LEU A 82 19.13 3.84 3.56
N GLY A 83 18.78 3.60 4.83
CA GLY A 83 17.54 2.90 5.16
C GLY A 83 16.31 3.61 4.57
N ASN A 84 15.24 2.86 4.30
CA ASN A 84 14.06 3.34 3.55
C ASN A 84 13.50 4.70 4.01
N LYS A 85 13.55 5.00 5.31
CA LYS A 85 13.10 6.29 5.85
C LYS A 85 14.06 7.45 5.51
N ALA A 86 15.36 7.22 5.63
CA ALA A 86 16.39 8.20 5.30
C ALA A 86 16.45 8.45 3.78
N TYR A 87 16.28 7.40 2.97
CA TYR A 87 16.19 7.51 1.51
C TYR A 87 14.99 8.37 1.08
N LYS A 88 13.81 8.19 1.69
CA LYS A 88 12.64 9.05 1.43
C LYS A 88 12.90 10.51 1.77
N LEU A 89 13.44 10.79 2.96
CA LEU A 89 13.75 12.16 3.37
C LEU A 89 14.80 12.83 2.44
N TRP A 90 15.82 12.08 2.01
CA TRP A 90 16.85 12.60 1.10
C TRP A 90 16.33 12.82 -0.32
N THR A 91 15.50 11.93 -0.84
CA THR A 91 14.87 12.08 -2.16
C THR A 91 13.82 13.19 -2.16
N GLU A 92 13.06 13.36 -1.07
CA GLU A 92 12.15 14.50 -0.88
C GLU A 92 12.90 15.83 -0.78
N ALA A 93 14.06 15.86 -0.13
CA ALA A 93 14.91 17.04 -0.03
C ALA A 93 15.62 17.41 -1.35
N LYS A 94 15.90 16.42 -2.21
CA LYS A 94 16.53 16.63 -3.54
C LYS A 94 15.53 16.82 -4.67
N ALA A 95 14.25 16.52 -4.47
CA ALA A 95 13.24 16.77 -5.49
C ALA A 95 13.19 18.28 -5.81
N PRO A 96 13.03 18.67 -7.09
CA PRO A 96 12.74 20.06 -7.41
C PRO A 96 11.53 20.51 -6.57
N PRO A 97 11.48 21.76 -6.11
CA PRO A 97 10.35 22.25 -5.33
C PRO A 97 9.09 21.87 -6.08
N ARG A 98 8.30 20.94 -5.51
CA ARG A 98 7.00 20.65 -6.10
C ARG A 98 6.27 21.98 -6.07
N ASP A 99 5.75 22.38 -7.22
CA ASP A 99 4.82 23.51 -7.35
C ASP A 99 3.48 23.24 -6.64
N THR A 100 3.48 22.39 -5.62
CA THR A 100 2.48 22.43 -4.56
C THR A 100 2.72 23.73 -3.82
N ALA A 101 2.00 24.77 -4.25
CA ALA A 101 1.64 25.86 -3.36
C ALA A 101 1.36 25.25 -1.97
N PRO A 102 1.87 25.85 -0.88
CA PRO A 102 1.63 25.34 0.46
C PRO A 102 0.14 25.02 0.57
N LYS A 103 -0.18 23.76 0.91
CA LYS A 103 -1.57 23.33 1.08
C LYS A 103 -2.06 23.98 2.37
N ILE A 104 -2.42 25.25 2.25
CA ILE A 104 -3.03 26.00 3.33
C ILE A 104 -4.46 25.48 3.42
N GLU A 105 -4.82 25.00 4.60
CA GLU A 105 -6.21 24.70 4.93
C GLU A 105 -6.92 26.02 5.19
N LEU A 106 -7.53 26.54 4.13
CA LEU A 106 -8.28 27.78 4.15
C LEU A 106 -9.61 27.56 3.47
N ALA A 107 -10.68 27.72 4.24
CA ALA A 107 -12.06 27.64 3.80
C ALA A 107 -12.63 29.05 3.68
N TYR A 108 -12.96 29.46 2.46
CA TYR A 108 -13.70 30.69 2.24
C TYR A 108 -15.19 30.37 2.35
N THR A 109 -15.81 30.79 3.46
CA THR A 109 -17.14 30.33 3.92
C THR A 109 -18.24 31.37 3.74
N GLY A 110 -17.91 32.60 3.38
CA GLY A 110 -18.94 33.62 3.18
C GLY A 110 -18.44 34.98 2.71
N TYR A 111 -19.32 35.73 2.09
CA TYR A 111 -19.09 37.09 1.63
C TYR A 111 -20.12 38.03 2.25
N LEU A 112 -19.69 39.17 2.77
CA LEU A 112 -20.57 40.22 3.26
C LEU A 112 -20.22 41.56 2.62
N GLU A 113 -21.21 42.23 2.06
CA GLU A 113 -21.08 43.57 1.51
C GLU A 113 -22.09 44.50 2.16
N VAL A 114 -21.59 45.54 2.84
CA VAL A 114 -22.42 46.57 3.48
C VAL A 114 -22.00 47.92 2.93
N GLY A 115 -22.81 48.46 2.03
CA GLY A 115 -22.56 49.73 1.35
C GLY A 115 -21.33 49.66 0.44
N ARG A 116 -20.20 50.23 0.88
CA ARG A 116 -18.91 50.18 0.15
C ARG A 116 -17.87 49.29 0.84
N LYS A 117 -18.24 48.61 1.93
CA LYS A 117 -17.34 47.75 2.70
C LYS A 117 -17.60 46.29 2.32
N ARG A 118 -16.54 45.59 1.91
CA ARG A 118 -16.55 44.17 1.58
C ARG A 118 -15.77 43.40 2.63
N MET A 119 -16.32 42.29 3.09
CA MET A 119 -15.72 41.42 4.10
C MET A 119 -15.80 39.96 3.64
N ALA A 120 -14.75 39.21 3.93
CA ALA A 120 -14.66 37.79 3.64
C ALA A 120 -14.70 37.01 4.96
N ILE A 121 -15.49 35.94 5.00
CA ILE A 121 -15.51 35.00 6.12
C ILE A 121 -14.58 33.85 5.75
N ILE A 122 -13.42 33.79 6.38
CA ILE A 122 -12.39 32.78 6.15
C ILE A 122 -12.22 31.97 7.43
N ASN A 123 -12.41 30.65 7.36
CA ASN A 123 -12.41 29.76 8.53
C ASN A 123 -13.35 30.25 9.67
N GLY A 124 -14.48 30.87 9.32
CA GLY A 124 -15.43 31.42 10.30
C GLY A 124 -15.05 32.79 10.88
N VAL A 125 -13.93 33.38 10.49
CA VAL A 125 -13.47 34.71 10.94
C VAL A 125 -13.64 35.74 9.83
N GLU A 126 -14.10 36.94 10.19
CA GLU A 126 -14.30 38.05 9.26
C GLU A 126 -13.00 38.82 9.01
N TYR A 127 -12.68 39.05 7.74
CA TYR A 127 -11.50 39.80 7.31
C TYR A 127 -11.82 40.86 6.26
N ARG A 128 -11.03 41.92 6.24
CA ARG A 128 -11.06 42.98 5.21
C ARG A 128 -9.89 42.89 4.24
N GLU A 129 -10.03 43.52 3.08
CA GLU A 129 -8.92 43.69 2.13
C GLU A 129 -7.75 44.43 2.83
N GLY A 130 -6.56 43.85 2.74
CA GLY A 130 -5.34 44.32 3.38
C GLY A 130 -5.06 43.73 4.76
N GLU A 131 -5.99 42.98 5.35
CA GLU A 131 -5.86 42.41 6.69
C GLU A 131 -4.96 41.17 6.70
N SER A 132 -4.19 41.00 7.79
CA SER A 132 -3.38 39.80 8.00
C SER A 132 -4.27 38.70 8.57
N LEU A 133 -4.20 37.51 7.96
CA LEU A 133 -4.95 36.36 8.43
C LEU A 133 -4.35 35.82 9.74
N GLU A 134 -5.12 35.06 10.50
CA GLU A 134 -4.62 34.33 11.67
C GLU A 134 -3.48 33.36 11.29
N LEU A 135 -3.50 32.87 10.05
CA LEU A 135 -2.38 32.15 9.48
C LEU A 135 -1.20 33.10 9.25
N GLN A 136 -0.16 32.94 10.07
CA GLN A 136 1.02 33.79 10.03
C GLN A 136 1.62 33.88 8.62
N GLY A 137 1.89 35.11 8.19
CA GLY A 137 2.53 35.38 6.90
C GLY A 137 1.58 35.46 5.70
N PHE A 138 0.25 35.40 5.91
CA PHE A 138 -0.73 35.58 4.84
C PHE A 138 -1.55 36.86 5.00
N VAL A 139 -1.80 37.54 3.88
CA VAL A 139 -2.57 38.79 3.83
C VAL A 139 -3.68 38.65 2.80
N LEU A 140 -4.89 39.04 3.18
CA LEU A 140 -6.03 39.08 2.26
C LEU A 140 -5.87 40.26 1.29
N LYS A 141 -5.77 39.99 -0.01
CA LYS A 141 -5.57 41.04 -1.03
C LYS A 141 -6.86 41.52 -1.66
N THR A 142 -7.72 40.59 -2.03
CA THR A 142 -8.92 40.91 -2.81
C THR A 142 -10.05 40.01 -2.36
N ILE A 143 -11.23 40.61 -2.22
CA ILE A 143 -12.46 39.94 -1.85
C ILE A 143 -13.45 40.06 -3.01
N SER A 144 -14.06 38.94 -3.40
CA SER A 144 -15.16 38.91 -4.35
C SER A 144 -16.21 37.87 -3.92
N PRO A 145 -17.46 37.96 -4.39
CA PRO A 145 -18.53 37.03 -3.99
C PRO A 145 -18.21 35.55 -4.25
N THR A 146 -17.35 35.26 -5.24
CA THR A 146 -17.06 33.88 -5.66
C THR A 146 -15.69 33.37 -5.23
N ARG A 147 -14.78 34.26 -4.82
CA ARG A 147 -13.39 33.91 -4.48
C ARG A 147 -12.68 34.99 -3.68
N VAL A 148 -11.65 34.57 -2.95
CA VAL A 148 -10.68 35.45 -2.30
C VAL A 148 -9.27 35.22 -2.85
N ALA A 149 -8.47 36.28 -2.88
CA ALA A 149 -7.06 36.23 -3.25
C ALA A 149 -6.19 36.59 -2.05
N ILE A 150 -5.23 35.73 -1.73
CA ILE A 150 -4.40 35.79 -0.52
C ILE A 150 -2.94 35.82 -0.94
N GLU A 151 -2.19 36.81 -0.45
CA GLU A 151 -0.75 36.92 -0.69
C GLU A 151 0.02 36.27 0.45
N ASN A 152 0.97 35.40 0.11
CA ASN A 152 2.01 34.99 1.05
C ASN A 152 3.06 36.11 1.14
N ARG A 153 3.26 36.70 2.33
CA ARG A 153 4.18 37.82 2.53
C ARG A 153 5.64 37.44 2.24
N ALA A 154 6.04 36.19 2.49
CA ALA A 154 7.40 35.71 2.30
C ALA A 154 7.73 35.46 0.81
N THR A 155 6.81 34.84 0.07
CA THR A 155 7.05 34.45 -1.33
C THR A 155 6.44 35.40 -2.35
N LYS A 156 5.61 36.35 -1.92
CA LYS A 156 4.81 37.24 -2.78
C LYS A 156 3.86 36.49 -3.73
N LYS A 157 3.65 35.18 -3.51
CA LYS A 157 2.76 34.35 -4.31
C LYS A 157 1.31 34.65 -3.95
N LEU A 158 0.47 34.82 -4.96
CA LEU A 158 -0.98 34.97 -4.81
C LEU A 158 -1.66 33.60 -4.89
N LEU A 159 -2.48 33.29 -3.90
CA LEU A 159 -3.26 32.07 -3.79
C LEU A 159 -4.74 32.44 -3.88
N THR A 160 -5.48 31.75 -4.73
CA THR A 160 -6.91 32.02 -4.94
C THR A 160 -7.74 30.88 -4.38
N PHE A 161 -8.72 31.20 -3.55
CA PHE A 161 -9.62 30.22 -2.93
C PHE A 161 -11.07 30.55 -3.34
N PRO A 162 -11.80 29.59 -3.94
CA PRO A 162 -13.21 29.78 -4.27
C PRO A 162 -14.09 29.73 -3.01
N LEU A 163 -15.29 30.31 -3.10
CA LEU A 163 -16.30 30.17 -2.05
C LEU A 163 -16.68 28.69 -1.92
N GLN A 164 -16.66 28.18 -0.69
CA GLN A 164 -17.12 26.85 -0.34
C GLN A 164 -18.54 27.01 0.25
N GLU A 165 -19.50 26.36 -0.40
CA GLU A 165 -20.90 26.24 0.08
C GLU A 165 -21.03 25.20 1.20
#